data_AF-A0A1Q3PG58-F1
#
_entry.id   AF-A0A1Q3PG58-F1
#
_cell.length_a   1.000
_cell.length_b   1.000
_cell.length_c   1.000
_cell.angle_alpha   90.00
_cell.angle_beta   90.00
_cell.angle_gamma   90.00
#
_symmetry.space_group_name_H-M   'P 1'
#
loop_
_entity.id
_entity.type
_entity.pdbx_description
1 polymer ?
#
loop_
_entity_poly.entity_id
_entity_poly.type
_entity_poly.pdbx_seq_one_letter_code
_entity_poly.pdbx_strand_id
1 'polypeptide(L)'
;MKIEQYQIDQHNDSLFSRHNNQFIFLQEQLGEQGIHAKDIVKQLEAFQVAIPSWALGTGGTRFGRFSGVGEPRSLEEKIEDVGLLHALNRSSGSISLHIPWDIPGQAQPMIDLAASLDLKFDAVNSNTFQDQKDQELSYKYGSLSHVDPKVRKQAVEHNIDVIKHGVNLGSKALSIWLSDGSCFPGQSNFVKAFQNTLESLQEIYAALPDDWKVYVEYKAYEPNFYSTVIQDWGSSLLFCQKLGPKADVLVDLGHHLPNANIEQIVATLMMEGRLAGFHFNDSKYGDDDLTVGAIRPYQLFLIFVELVEGMKRANRASDTYAWMIDASHNVKDPLEDLLQSVEAILIAQAQALLVDRKKLEQARNENDVVLAQQILQNAFRTDVRPLVREAMRLSGGSLDPIALYRHLGVRNELLNERGKLTVATGL
;
A
#
# COMPACT_ATOMS: atom_id res chain seq x y z
N MET A 1 -15.00 7.91 17.50
CA MET A 1 -14.07 8.16 18.64
C MET A 1 -12.81 8.92 18.22
N LYS A 2 -12.41 9.97 18.96
CA LYS A 2 -11.11 10.65 18.82
C LYS A 2 -10.20 10.29 19.99
N ILE A 3 -8.95 9.87 19.71
CA ILE A 3 -7.95 9.61 20.75
C ILE A 3 -7.24 10.93 21.05
N GLU A 4 -7.32 11.36 22.31
CA GLU A 4 -6.70 12.61 22.75
C GLU A 4 -5.23 12.40 23.17
N GLN A 5 -4.39 13.40 22.92
CA GLN A 5 -2.94 13.30 23.14
C GLN A 5 -2.57 12.87 24.57
N TYR A 6 -3.30 13.35 25.59
CA TYR A 6 -3.02 12.99 26.99
C TYR A 6 -3.18 11.48 27.26
N GLN A 7 -4.05 10.79 26.52
CA GLN A 7 -4.23 9.33 26.65
C GLN A 7 -3.02 8.59 26.10
N ILE A 8 -2.45 9.08 24.99
CA ILE A 8 -1.21 8.56 24.40
C ILE A 8 -0.04 8.82 25.34
N ASP A 9 0.09 10.05 25.85
CA ASP A 9 1.19 10.44 26.75
C ASP A 9 1.18 9.60 28.03
N GLN A 10 0.00 9.44 28.67
CA GLN A 10 -0.14 8.62 29.87
C GLN A 10 0.23 7.15 29.61
N HIS A 11 -0.16 6.60 28.45
CA HIS A 11 0.22 5.24 28.08
C HIS A 11 1.74 5.12 27.86
N ASN A 12 2.33 6.09 27.15
CA ASN A 12 3.76 6.15 26.88
C ASN A 12 4.58 6.26 28.16
N ASP A 13 4.17 7.08 29.12
CA ASP A 13 4.86 7.23 30.42
C ASP A 13 5.01 5.89 31.14
N SER A 14 3.98 5.03 31.08
CA SER A 14 4.02 3.71 31.70
C SER A 14 5.03 2.74 31.04
N LEU A 15 5.36 2.98 29.78
CA LEU A 15 6.27 2.14 28.97
C LEU A 15 7.66 2.75 28.82
N PHE A 16 7.81 4.05 29.10
CA PHE A 16 8.97 4.85 28.71
C PHE A 16 10.28 4.32 29.29
N SER A 17 10.32 3.95 30.58
CA SER A 17 11.54 3.44 31.21
C SER A 17 12.09 2.19 30.51
N ARG A 18 11.20 1.24 30.17
CA ARG A 18 11.57 0.02 29.44
C ARG A 18 12.05 0.36 28.03
N HIS A 19 11.29 1.19 27.31
CA HIS A 19 11.62 1.62 25.95
C HIS A 19 12.97 2.34 25.89
N ASN A 20 13.20 3.31 26.76
CA ASN A 20 14.42 4.10 26.82
C ASN A 20 15.67 3.22 27.04
N ASN A 21 15.58 2.22 27.92
CA ASN A 21 16.68 1.27 28.12
C ASN A 21 16.97 0.43 26.85
N GLN A 22 15.93 -0.02 26.15
CA GLN A 22 16.08 -0.77 24.89
C GLN A 22 16.66 0.10 23.78
N PHE A 23 16.21 1.35 23.68
CA PHE A 23 16.69 2.30 22.68
C PHE A 23 18.16 2.69 22.90
N ILE A 24 18.56 3.00 24.14
CA ILE A 24 19.97 3.31 24.47
C ILE A 24 20.87 2.13 24.15
N PHE A 25 20.50 0.91 24.55
CA PHE A 25 21.28 -0.29 24.25
C PHE A 25 21.47 -0.50 22.75
N LEU A 26 20.40 -0.38 21.96
CA LEU A 26 20.48 -0.51 20.51
C LEU A 26 21.31 0.63 19.89
N GLN A 27 21.18 1.85 20.40
CA GLN A 27 21.96 3.00 19.94
C GLN A 27 23.47 2.78 20.16
N GLU A 28 23.88 2.24 21.31
CA GLU A 28 25.28 1.90 21.60
C GLU A 28 25.78 0.81 20.64
N GLN A 29 25.03 -0.28 20.48
CA GLN A 29 25.37 -1.39 19.57
C GLN A 29 25.50 -0.95 18.10
N LEU A 30 24.63 -0.05 17.64
CA LEU A 30 24.70 0.53 16.30
C LEU A 30 25.86 1.52 16.17
N GLY A 31 26.15 2.28 17.23
CA GLY A 31 27.28 3.20 17.29
C GLY A 31 28.64 2.52 17.11
N GLU A 32 28.82 1.32 17.68
CA GLU A 32 30.02 0.48 17.47
C GLU A 32 30.23 0.09 15.99
N GLN A 33 29.15 0.07 15.20
CA GLN A 33 29.15 -0.23 13.77
C GLN A 33 29.24 1.03 12.90
N GLY A 34 29.31 2.22 13.51
CA GLY A 34 29.30 3.50 12.81
C GLY A 34 27.92 3.91 12.28
N ILE A 35 26.84 3.31 12.81
CA ILE A 35 25.46 3.60 12.42
C ILE A 35 24.84 4.57 13.44
N HIS A 36 24.31 5.69 12.96
CA HIS A 36 23.66 6.69 13.81
C HIS A 36 22.16 6.42 13.94
N ALA A 37 21.73 5.85 15.06
CA ALA A 37 20.32 5.52 15.32
C ALA A 37 19.35 6.70 15.08
N LYS A 38 19.76 7.93 15.42
CA LYS A 38 18.95 9.14 15.22
C LYS A 38 18.64 9.43 13.75
N ASP A 39 19.56 9.12 12.83
CA ASP A 39 19.35 9.34 11.40
C ASP A 39 18.35 8.33 10.82
N ILE A 40 18.29 7.14 11.39
CA ILE A 40 17.29 6.11 11.04
C ILE A 40 15.94 6.53 11.60
N VAL A 41 15.86 6.91 12.87
CA VAL A 41 14.63 7.40 13.49
C VAL A 41 14.02 8.53 12.66
N LYS A 42 14.82 9.51 12.24
CA LYS A 42 14.35 10.62 11.39
C LYS A 42 13.78 10.18 10.04
N GLN A 43 14.36 9.14 9.43
CA GLN A 43 13.84 8.58 8.18
C GLN A 43 12.52 7.83 8.40
N LEU A 44 12.37 7.16 9.55
CA LEU A 44 11.13 6.48 9.93
C LEU A 44 10.01 7.48 10.25
N GLU A 45 10.31 8.60 10.94
CA GLU A 45 9.34 9.68 11.18
C GLU A 45 8.75 10.25 9.88
N ALA A 46 9.56 10.29 8.81
CA ALA A 46 9.15 10.81 7.52
C ALA A 46 8.41 9.79 6.63
N PHE A 47 8.43 8.50 6.97
CA PHE A 47 7.86 7.46 6.12
C PHE A 47 6.35 7.32 6.36
N GLN A 48 5.57 7.62 5.32
CA GLN A 48 4.11 7.55 5.38
C GLN A 48 3.59 6.46 4.44
N VAL A 49 2.56 5.76 4.89
CA VAL A 49 1.88 4.69 4.17
C VAL A 49 0.40 5.03 4.07
N ALA A 50 -0.12 5.06 2.86
CA ALA A 50 -1.52 5.26 2.59
C ALA A 50 -2.34 4.04 3.02
N ILE A 51 -3.45 4.31 3.71
CA ILE A 51 -4.39 3.27 4.13
C ILE A 51 -5.52 3.15 3.10
N PRO A 52 -5.78 1.95 2.56
CA PRO A 52 -6.85 1.74 1.61
C PRO A 52 -8.22 1.82 2.30
N SER A 53 -9.15 2.58 1.72
CA SER A 53 -10.51 2.73 2.23
C SER A 53 -11.29 1.41 2.31
N TRP A 54 -10.95 0.43 1.46
CA TRP A 54 -11.60 -0.88 1.39
C TRP A 54 -11.12 -1.85 2.47
N ALA A 55 -9.92 -1.66 3.03
CA ALA A 55 -9.40 -2.53 4.07
C ALA A 55 -9.80 -2.11 5.49
N LEU A 56 -10.59 -1.05 5.65
CA LEU A 56 -11.10 -0.60 6.95
C LEU A 56 -12.31 -1.42 7.44
N GLY A 57 -13.01 -2.09 6.52
CA GLY A 57 -14.04 -3.06 6.83
C GLY A 57 -13.48 -4.48 6.90
N THR A 58 -14.25 -5.41 7.49
CA THR A 58 -13.88 -6.83 7.40
C THR A 58 -13.95 -7.29 5.95
N GLY A 59 -12.88 -7.93 5.50
CA GLY A 59 -12.79 -8.49 4.17
C GLY A 59 -13.69 -9.72 3.98
N GLY A 60 -13.58 -10.35 2.81
CA GLY A 60 -14.31 -11.55 2.50
C GLY A 60 -13.61 -12.40 1.46
N THR A 61 -14.20 -13.57 1.20
CA THR A 61 -13.81 -14.40 0.06
C THR A 61 -15.05 -14.71 -0.76
N ARG A 62 -14.87 -15.31 -1.94
CA ARG A 62 -16.00 -15.83 -2.74
C ARG A 62 -16.92 -16.83 -2.00
N PHE A 63 -16.49 -17.39 -0.87
CA PHE A 63 -17.30 -18.33 -0.08
C PHE A 63 -18.13 -17.66 1.01
N GLY A 64 -17.73 -16.48 1.47
CA GLY A 64 -18.40 -15.80 2.55
C GLY A 64 -17.61 -14.66 3.14
N ARG A 65 -18.34 -13.83 3.87
CA ARG A 65 -17.87 -12.65 4.58
C ARG A 65 -18.43 -12.69 6.00
N PHE A 66 -17.57 -12.48 6.99
CA PHE A 66 -17.91 -12.56 8.41
C PHE A 66 -17.72 -11.21 9.08
N SER A 67 -18.64 -10.28 8.83
CA SER A 67 -18.52 -8.88 9.27
C SER A 67 -18.16 -8.75 10.74
N GLY A 68 -17.28 -7.80 11.03
CA GLY A 68 -16.99 -7.36 12.38
C GLY A 68 -18.11 -6.51 12.95
N VAL A 69 -17.82 -5.82 14.05
CA VAL A 69 -18.72 -4.86 14.69
C VAL A 69 -18.16 -3.45 14.56
N GLY A 70 -19.02 -2.43 14.46
CA GLY A 70 -18.57 -1.06 14.33
C GLY A 70 -17.79 -0.76 13.05
N GLU A 71 -18.09 -1.46 11.95
CA GLU A 71 -17.49 -1.17 10.64
C GLU A 71 -17.92 0.23 10.14
N PRO A 72 -17.02 0.97 9.46
CA PRO A 72 -17.32 2.30 8.94
C PRO A 72 -18.33 2.25 7.79
N ARG A 73 -19.40 3.02 7.86
CA ARG A 73 -20.55 3.00 6.92
C ARG A 73 -20.48 4.08 5.85
N SER A 74 -19.58 5.04 5.99
CA SER A 74 -19.44 6.18 5.09
C SER A 74 -17.98 6.53 4.90
N LEU A 75 -17.70 7.38 3.91
CA LEU A 75 -16.35 7.88 3.66
C LEU A 75 -15.81 8.68 4.85
N GLU A 76 -16.67 9.45 5.53
CA GLU A 76 -16.30 10.18 6.75
C GLU A 76 -15.82 9.24 7.85
N GLU A 77 -16.59 8.18 8.14
CA GLU A 77 -16.21 7.18 9.16
C GLU A 77 -14.91 6.45 8.76
N LYS A 78 -14.67 6.23 7.46
CA LYS A 78 -13.41 5.68 6.95
C LYS A 78 -12.24 6.64 7.15
N ILE A 79 -12.41 7.93 6.86
CA ILE A 79 -11.39 8.97 7.10
C ILE A 79 -11.08 9.07 8.60
N GLU A 80 -12.10 9.02 9.45
CA GLU A 80 -11.93 9.00 10.91
C GLU A 80 -11.15 7.77 11.40
N ASP A 81 -11.43 6.59 10.85
CA ASP A 81 -10.70 5.36 11.20
C ASP A 81 -9.22 5.46 10.79
N VAL A 82 -8.91 6.03 9.62
CA VAL A 82 -7.51 6.31 9.24
C VAL A 82 -6.88 7.35 10.17
N GLY A 83 -7.63 8.37 10.58
CA GLY A 83 -7.17 9.38 11.53
C GLY A 83 -6.83 8.78 12.90
N LEU A 84 -7.60 7.77 13.33
CA LEU A 84 -7.32 7.00 14.54
C LEU A 84 -6.02 6.20 14.41
N LEU A 85 -5.82 5.50 13.30
CA LEU A 85 -4.57 4.79 13.02
C LEU A 85 -3.38 5.75 13.02
N HIS A 86 -3.52 6.88 12.34
CA HIS A 86 -2.49 7.90 12.23
C HIS A 86 -2.17 8.55 13.58
N ALA A 87 -3.16 8.82 14.45
CA ALA A 87 -2.91 9.30 15.80
C ALA A 87 -2.05 8.32 16.63
N LEU A 88 -2.21 7.01 16.41
CA LEU A 88 -1.47 5.99 17.14
C LEU A 88 -0.06 5.74 16.58
N ASN A 89 0.09 5.64 15.26
CA ASN A 89 1.36 5.21 14.62
C ASN A 89 2.13 6.35 13.91
N ARG A 90 1.49 7.51 13.70
CA ARG A 90 2.00 8.69 12.97
C ARG A 90 2.58 8.40 11.57
N SER A 91 2.23 7.26 10.99
CA SER A 91 2.75 6.74 9.71
C SER A 91 1.64 6.39 8.72
N SER A 92 0.37 6.58 9.11
CA SER A 92 -0.83 6.41 8.26
C SER A 92 -1.38 7.74 7.69
N GLY A 93 -0.50 8.64 7.21
CA GLY A 93 -0.85 10.03 6.88
C GLY A 93 -1.68 10.27 5.62
N SER A 94 -2.18 9.22 4.97
CA SER A 94 -3.07 9.36 3.81
C SER A 94 -4.06 8.20 3.66
N ILE A 95 -5.13 8.45 2.92
CA ILE A 95 -6.15 7.45 2.55
C ILE A 95 -6.19 7.29 1.03
N SER A 96 -6.21 6.04 0.56
CA SER A 96 -6.38 5.66 -0.85
C SER A 96 -7.85 5.29 -1.08
N LEU A 97 -8.50 5.93 -2.06
CA LEU A 97 -9.95 5.77 -2.30
C LEU A 97 -10.22 4.89 -3.50
N HIS A 98 -11.36 4.18 -3.47
CA HIS A 98 -11.81 3.36 -4.58
C HIS A 98 -13.15 3.85 -5.13
N ILE A 99 -13.20 4.17 -6.43
CA ILE A 99 -14.39 4.74 -7.06
C ILE A 99 -15.07 3.66 -7.92
N PRO A 100 -16.37 3.37 -7.71
CA PRO A 100 -17.36 4.23 -7.05
C PRO A 100 -17.70 3.96 -5.57
N TRP A 101 -16.98 3.08 -4.87
CA TRP A 101 -17.27 2.74 -3.47
C TRP A 101 -17.23 3.94 -2.52
N ASP A 102 -16.34 4.88 -2.83
CA ASP A 102 -16.03 6.04 -2.00
C ASP A 102 -16.24 7.36 -2.75
N ILE A 103 -17.27 7.44 -3.61
CA ILE A 103 -17.61 8.73 -4.24
C ILE A 103 -17.95 9.73 -3.14
N PRO A 104 -17.18 10.84 -3.00
CA PRO A 104 -17.50 11.85 -2.01
C PRO A 104 -18.80 12.57 -2.40
N GLY A 105 -19.71 12.78 -1.45
CA GLY A 105 -20.90 13.57 -1.69
C GLY A 105 -20.56 15.03 -2.07
N GLN A 106 -19.59 15.61 -1.37
CA GLN A 106 -18.95 16.89 -1.71
C GLN A 106 -17.47 16.81 -1.32
N ALA A 107 -16.57 17.38 -2.14
CA ALA A 107 -15.14 17.27 -1.90
C ALA A 107 -14.63 18.10 -0.71
N GLN A 108 -15.09 19.35 -0.57
CA GLN A 108 -14.56 20.27 0.47
C GLN A 108 -14.74 19.74 1.90
N PRO A 109 -15.91 19.22 2.31
CA PRO A 109 -16.05 18.65 3.66
C PRO A 109 -15.12 17.46 3.91
N MET A 110 -14.83 16.64 2.88
CA MET A 110 -13.91 15.50 3.03
C MET A 110 -12.45 15.98 3.19
N ILE A 111 -12.08 17.04 2.45
CA ILE A 111 -10.77 17.70 2.60
C ILE A 111 -10.63 18.29 4.00
N ASP A 112 -11.64 19.02 4.48
CA ASP A 112 -11.62 19.66 5.80
C ASP A 112 -11.52 18.61 6.91
N LEU A 113 -12.26 17.50 6.80
CA LEU A 113 -12.19 16.39 7.73
C LEU A 113 -10.80 15.73 7.72
N ALA A 114 -10.27 15.37 6.54
CA ALA A 114 -8.95 14.78 6.41
C ALA A 114 -7.86 15.70 6.99
N ALA A 115 -7.90 16.98 6.65
CA ALA A 115 -6.95 17.98 7.17
C ALA A 115 -7.03 18.12 8.70
N SER A 116 -8.23 18.03 9.30
CA SER A 116 -8.41 18.07 10.76
C SER A 116 -7.78 16.89 11.49
N LEU A 117 -7.51 15.80 10.77
CA LEU A 117 -6.91 14.55 11.25
C LEU A 117 -5.46 14.37 10.77
N ASP A 118 -4.86 15.41 10.16
CA ASP A 118 -3.51 15.37 9.59
C ASP A 118 -3.36 14.34 8.45
N LEU A 119 -4.41 14.19 7.64
CA LEU A 119 -4.48 13.26 6.52
C LEU A 119 -4.52 13.94 5.16
N LYS A 120 -4.07 13.22 4.14
CA LYS A 120 -4.19 13.55 2.72
C LYS A 120 -4.90 12.44 1.94
N PHE A 121 -5.26 12.72 0.70
CA PHE A 121 -5.74 11.71 -0.24
C PHE A 121 -4.58 11.23 -1.12
N ASP A 122 -4.34 9.92 -1.14
CA ASP A 122 -3.36 9.27 -2.00
C ASP A 122 -3.94 9.05 -3.41
N ALA A 123 -3.39 8.12 -4.18
CA ALA A 123 -3.94 7.72 -5.48
C ALA A 123 -5.42 7.31 -5.35
N VAL A 124 -6.20 7.65 -6.38
CA VAL A 124 -7.57 7.15 -6.54
C VAL A 124 -7.56 5.90 -7.41
N ASN A 125 -8.42 4.93 -7.09
CA ASN A 125 -8.46 3.62 -7.74
C ASN A 125 -9.76 3.48 -8.54
N SER A 126 -9.65 3.07 -9.81
CA SER A 126 -10.81 2.87 -10.67
C SER A 126 -11.41 1.47 -10.54
N ASN A 127 -12.73 1.37 -10.39
CA ASN A 127 -13.43 0.10 -10.47
C ASN A 127 -14.04 -0.16 -11.86
N THR A 128 -13.42 -1.03 -12.65
CA THR A 128 -14.02 -1.58 -13.88
C THR A 128 -14.01 -3.11 -13.92
N PHE A 129 -14.01 -3.73 -12.73
CA PHE A 129 -13.97 -5.18 -12.53
C PHE A 129 -15.28 -5.77 -12.00
N GLN A 130 -16.28 -4.91 -11.76
CA GLN A 130 -17.64 -5.30 -11.43
C GLN A 130 -18.64 -4.29 -12.01
N ASP A 131 -19.85 -4.78 -12.29
CA ASP A 131 -20.93 -3.96 -12.81
C ASP A 131 -21.56 -3.13 -11.69
N GLN A 132 -21.74 -1.83 -11.95
CA GLN A 132 -22.48 -0.94 -11.05
C GLN A 132 -23.98 -1.02 -11.31
N LYS A 133 -24.79 -0.72 -10.29
CA LYS A 133 -26.27 -0.89 -10.32
C LYS A 133 -26.94 -0.30 -11.56
N ASP A 134 -26.50 0.89 -11.98
CA ASP A 134 -27.09 1.66 -13.08
C ASP A 134 -26.17 1.71 -14.32
N GLN A 135 -25.20 0.80 -14.42
CA GLN A 135 -24.26 0.72 -15.54
C GLN A 135 -24.95 0.18 -16.80
N GLU A 136 -24.75 0.85 -17.95
CA GLU A 136 -25.40 0.48 -19.21
C GLU A 136 -24.80 -0.80 -19.81
N LEU A 137 -23.46 -0.88 -19.87
CA LEU A 137 -22.75 -1.98 -20.50
C LEU A 137 -21.91 -2.75 -19.49
N SER A 138 -22.10 -4.06 -19.40
CA SER A 138 -21.38 -4.94 -18.46
C SER A 138 -19.88 -5.08 -18.77
N TYR A 139 -19.05 -5.20 -17.74
CA TYR A 139 -17.61 -5.50 -17.82
C TYR A 139 -17.28 -7.00 -17.73
N LYS A 140 -18.29 -7.88 -17.79
CA LYS A 140 -18.11 -9.34 -17.66
C LYS A 140 -17.03 -9.95 -18.55
N TYR A 141 -16.79 -9.40 -19.76
CA TYR A 141 -15.78 -9.90 -20.71
C TYR A 141 -14.61 -8.93 -20.88
N GLY A 142 -14.33 -8.15 -19.85
CA GLY A 142 -13.34 -7.09 -19.84
C GLY A 142 -13.97 -5.71 -19.93
N SER A 143 -13.17 -4.73 -19.53
CA SER A 143 -13.43 -3.31 -19.57
C SER A 143 -12.58 -2.66 -20.67
N LEU A 144 -11.35 -2.23 -20.37
CA LEU A 144 -10.48 -1.53 -21.31
C LEU A 144 -9.97 -2.41 -22.46
N SER A 145 -9.98 -3.74 -22.33
CA SER A 145 -9.61 -4.66 -23.42
C SER A 145 -10.81 -5.13 -24.26
N HIS A 146 -12.04 -4.76 -23.86
CA HIS A 146 -13.26 -5.34 -24.39
C HIS A 146 -13.37 -5.19 -25.92
N VAL A 147 -13.92 -6.19 -26.59
CA VAL A 147 -14.00 -6.21 -28.07
C VAL A 147 -14.94 -5.15 -28.63
N ASP A 148 -16.04 -4.87 -27.92
CA ASP A 148 -16.97 -3.77 -28.24
C ASP A 148 -16.36 -2.42 -27.82
N PRO A 149 -16.11 -1.49 -28.75
CA PRO A 149 -15.58 -0.17 -28.44
C PRO A 149 -16.48 0.67 -27.53
N LYS A 150 -17.79 0.41 -27.46
CA LYS A 150 -18.70 1.13 -26.54
C LYS A 150 -18.41 0.79 -25.08
N VAL A 151 -18.11 -0.48 -24.78
CA VAL A 151 -17.72 -0.91 -23.43
C VAL A 151 -16.40 -0.27 -23.02
N ARG A 152 -15.43 -0.25 -23.95
CA ARG A 152 -14.14 0.43 -23.72
C ARG A 152 -14.33 1.91 -23.44
N LYS A 153 -15.15 2.59 -24.25
CA LYS A 153 -15.47 4.00 -24.07
C LYS A 153 -16.08 4.28 -22.70
N GLN A 154 -17.05 3.47 -22.25
CA GLN A 154 -17.64 3.59 -20.91
C GLN A 154 -16.59 3.44 -19.80
N ALA A 155 -15.67 2.47 -19.93
CA ALA A 155 -14.60 2.25 -18.96
C ALA A 155 -13.55 3.39 -18.95
N VAL A 156 -13.25 3.97 -20.12
CA VAL A 156 -12.40 5.18 -20.24
C VAL A 156 -13.07 6.38 -19.59
N GLU A 157 -14.36 6.62 -19.88
CA GLU A 157 -15.14 7.72 -19.28
C GLU A 157 -15.19 7.59 -17.76
N HIS A 158 -15.38 6.39 -17.23
CA HIS A 158 -15.30 6.13 -15.77
C HIS A 158 -13.95 6.53 -15.20
N ASN A 159 -12.84 6.10 -15.81
CA ASN A 159 -11.49 6.48 -15.35
C ASN A 159 -11.26 8.00 -15.38
N ILE A 160 -11.78 8.69 -16.39
CA ILE A 160 -11.73 10.16 -16.46
C ILE A 160 -12.56 10.79 -15.32
N ASP A 161 -13.70 10.21 -14.97
CA ASP A 161 -14.49 10.67 -13.81
C ASP A 161 -13.78 10.38 -12.48
N VAL A 162 -13.07 9.25 -12.34
CA VAL A 162 -12.20 8.98 -11.18
C VAL A 162 -11.11 10.05 -11.05
N ILE A 163 -10.47 10.44 -12.17
CA ILE A 163 -9.49 11.54 -12.18
C ILE A 163 -10.15 12.84 -11.69
N LYS A 164 -11.36 13.19 -12.16
CA LYS A 164 -12.07 14.39 -11.69
C LYS A 164 -12.34 14.35 -10.18
N HIS A 165 -12.77 13.21 -9.64
CA HIS A 165 -12.95 13.05 -8.20
C HIS A 165 -11.64 13.24 -7.44
N GLY A 166 -10.55 12.62 -7.88
CA GLY A 166 -9.25 12.78 -7.24
C GLY A 166 -8.70 14.21 -7.34
N VAL A 167 -8.88 14.90 -8.48
CA VAL A 167 -8.50 16.32 -8.64
C VAL A 167 -9.25 17.18 -7.63
N ASN A 168 -10.56 16.96 -7.47
CA ASN A 168 -11.38 17.70 -6.51
C ASN A 168 -10.96 17.43 -5.05
N LEU A 169 -10.37 16.28 -4.74
CA LEU A 169 -9.86 15.91 -3.42
C LEU A 169 -8.40 16.29 -3.19
N GLY A 170 -7.68 16.73 -4.22
CA GLY A 170 -6.25 17.06 -4.16
C GLY A 170 -5.30 15.87 -4.36
N SER A 171 -5.80 14.70 -4.80
CA SER A 171 -4.98 13.58 -5.24
C SER A 171 -4.10 13.96 -6.44
N LYS A 172 -3.05 13.16 -6.68
CA LYS A 172 -2.07 13.34 -7.75
C LYS A 172 -1.83 12.10 -8.59
N ALA A 173 -2.63 11.05 -8.39
CA ALA A 173 -2.46 9.83 -9.16
C ALA A 173 -3.76 9.04 -9.34
N LEU A 174 -3.85 8.36 -10.47
CA LEU A 174 -4.82 7.31 -10.74
C LEU A 174 -4.11 5.96 -10.71
N SER A 175 -4.56 5.03 -9.87
CA SER A 175 -4.16 3.62 -9.94
C SER A 175 -5.19 2.84 -10.77
N ILE A 176 -4.69 2.05 -11.72
CA ILE A 176 -5.48 1.17 -12.57
C ILE A 176 -4.99 -0.26 -12.39
N TRP A 177 -5.76 -1.03 -11.62
CA TRP A 177 -5.79 -2.48 -11.71
C TRP A 177 -6.88 -2.91 -12.70
N LEU A 178 -6.56 -3.90 -13.54
CA LEU A 178 -7.46 -4.35 -14.59
C LEU A 178 -7.75 -5.84 -14.44
N SER A 179 -9.02 -6.19 -14.25
CA SER A 179 -9.45 -7.59 -14.18
C SER A 179 -9.41 -8.31 -15.53
N ASP A 180 -9.24 -7.59 -16.64
CA ASP A 180 -9.46 -8.13 -17.99
C ASP A 180 -8.55 -9.30 -18.36
N GLY A 181 -9.13 -10.28 -19.04
CA GLY A 181 -8.43 -11.50 -19.38
C GLY A 181 -9.34 -12.53 -20.05
N SER A 182 -9.00 -13.80 -19.88
CA SER A 182 -9.83 -14.92 -20.30
C SER A 182 -9.72 -16.11 -19.36
N CYS A 183 -10.75 -16.94 -19.35
CA CYS A 183 -10.80 -18.20 -18.59
C CYS A 183 -10.56 -19.43 -19.48
N PHE A 184 -10.59 -19.29 -20.81
CA PHE A 184 -10.45 -20.42 -21.74
C PHE A 184 -9.53 -20.12 -22.94
N PRO A 185 -8.72 -21.10 -23.39
CA PRO A 185 -8.01 -21.02 -24.66
C PRO A 185 -8.93 -20.68 -25.83
N GLY A 186 -8.55 -19.67 -26.62
CA GLY A 186 -9.31 -19.21 -27.78
C GLY A 186 -10.41 -18.17 -27.48
N GLN A 187 -10.71 -17.88 -26.21
CA GLN A 187 -11.68 -16.84 -25.83
C GLN A 187 -11.21 -15.43 -26.24
N SER A 188 -9.93 -15.12 -26.00
CA SER A 188 -9.35 -13.81 -26.30
C SER A 188 -8.22 -13.93 -27.31
N ASN A 189 -8.16 -12.99 -28.25
CA ASN A 189 -6.96 -12.77 -29.04
C ASN A 189 -6.05 -11.83 -28.24
N PHE A 190 -4.92 -12.35 -27.73
CA PHE A 190 -4.04 -11.61 -26.82
C PHE A 190 -3.52 -10.31 -27.41
N VAL A 191 -3.17 -10.30 -28.70
CA VAL A 191 -2.65 -9.09 -29.37
C VAL A 191 -3.74 -8.02 -29.49
N LYS A 192 -4.97 -8.40 -29.87
CA LYS A 192 -6.09 -7.46 -29.95
C LYS A 192 -6.49 -6.94 -28.57
N ALA A 193 -6.49 -7.80 -27.55
CA ALA A 193 -6.78 -7.39 -26.17
C ALA A 193 -5.73 -6.37 -25.68
N PHE A 194 -4.45 -6.63 -25.93
CA PHE A 194 -3.37 -5.67 -25.62
C PHE A 194 -3.54 -4.35 -26.37
N GLN A 195 -3.83 -4.38 -27.67
CA GLN A 195 -4.03 -3.18 -28.49
C GLN A 195 -5.23 -2.35 -28.00
N ASN A 196 -6.35 -3.00 -27.73
CA ASN A 196 -7.54 -2.36 -27.16
C ASN A 196 -7.21 -1.68 -25.83
N THR A 197 -6.55 -2.40 -24.91
CA THR A 197 -6.13 -1.83 -23.62
C THR A 197 -5.18 -0.65 -23.81
N LEU A 198 -4.23 -0.73 -24.73
CA LEU A 198 -3.30 0.37 -25.01
C LEU A 198 -4.04 1.60 -25.52
N GLU A 199 -4.95 1.44 -26.49
CA GLU A 199 -5.79 2.53 -27.02
C GLU A 199 -6.59 3.21 -25.89
N SER A 200 -7.26 2.42 -25.05
CA SER A 200 -8.02 2.94 -23.91
C SER A 200 -7.14 3.64 -22.87
N LEU A 201 -5.97 3.07 -22.53
CA LEU A 201 -5.03 3.71 -21.62
C LEU A 201 -4.46 5.00 -22.20
N GLN A 202 -4.28 5.11 -23.52
CA GLN A 202 -3.84 6.35 -24.17
C GLN A 202 -4.87 7.47 -24.03
N GLU A 203 -6.16 7.15 -24.15
CA GLU A 203 -7.24 8.12 -23.91
C GLU A 203 -7.27 8.60 -22.45
N ILE A 204 -7.13 7.67 -21.49
CA ILE A 204 -7.05 8.01 -20.06
C ILE A 204 -5.81 8.86 -19.77
N TYR A 205 -4.66 8.47 -20.32
CA TYR A 205 -3.39 9.16 -20.16
C TYR A 205 -3.45 10.61 -20.68
N ALA A 206 -4.12 10.83 -21.81
CA ALA A 206 -4.32 12.15 -22.39
C ALA A 206 -5.20 13.07 -21.52
N ALA A 207 -6.07 12.49 -20.68
CA ALA A 207 -6.93 13.22 -19.76
C ALA A 207 -6.25 13.55 -18.40
N LEU A 208 -5.09 12.95 -18.10
CA LEU A 208 -4.37 13.23 -16.85
C LEU A 208 -3.90 14.69 -16.81
N PRO A 209 -4.06 15.38 -15.66
CA PRO A 209 -3.37 16.64 -15.39
C PRO A 209 -1.84 16.52 -15.59
N ASP A 210 -1.17 17.66 -15.74
CA ASP A 210 0.28 17.69 -16.01
C ASP A 210 1.12 17.19 -14.82
N ASP A 211 0.64 17.44 -13.60
CA ASP A 211 1.28 17.04 -12.34
C ASP A 211 0.76 15.70 -11.80
N TRP A 212 0.02 14.95 -12.61
CA TRP A 212 -0.53 13.66 -12.24
C TRP A 212 0.29 12.48 -12.76
N LYS A 213 0.15 11.35 -12.09
CA LYS A 213 0.63 10.04 -12.54
C LYS A 213 -0.52 9.08 -12.80
N VAL A 214 -0.27 8.08 -13.64
CA VAL A 214 -1.07 6.86 -13.72
C VAL A 214 -0.20 5.67 -13.33
N TYR A 215 -0.72 4.84 -12.43
CA TYR A 215 -0.06 3.63 -11.98
C TYR A 215 -0.73 2.44 -12.63
N VAL A 216 0.05 1.64 -13.35
CA VAL A 216 -0.45 0.45 -14.03
C VAL A 216 -0.07 -0.78 -13.21
N GLU A 217 -1.06 -1.36 -12.56
CA GLU A 217 -0.89 -2.53 -11.70
C GLU A 217 -1.05 -3.81 -12.52
N TYR A 218 -0.16 -4.78 -12.31
CA TYR A 218 -0.24 -6.10 -12.94
C TYR A 218 -0.73 -7.14 -11.95
N LYS A 219 -1.35 -8.21 -12.48
CA LYS A 219 -1.75 -9.39 -11.71
C LYS A 219 -1.74 -10.65 -12.55
N ALA A 220 -1.07 -11.69 -12.07
CA ALA A 220 -0.90 -12.94 -12.81
C ALA A 220 -2.22 -13.63 -13.20
N TYR A 221 -3.18 -13.67 -12.29
CA TYR A 221 -4.49 -14.32 -12.46
C TYR A 221 -5.50 -13.78 -11.42
N GLU A 222 -6.75 -14.23 -11.53
CA GLU A 222 -7.90 -13.78 -10.73
C GLU A 222 -8.34 -12.33 -11.08
N PRO A 223 -9.56 -12.14 -11.59
CA PRO A 223 -10.65 -13.12 -11.73
C PRO A 223 -10.55 -14.03 -12.97
N ASN A 224 -9.55 -13.83 -13.83
CA ASN A 224 -9.34 -14.67 -15.01
C ASN A 224 -8.33 -15.78 -14.72
N PHE A 225 -8.63 -17.01 -15.18
CA PHE A 225 -7.90 -18.23 -14.80
C PHE A 225 -7.16 -18.92 -15.96
N TYR A 226 -7.10 -18.27 -17.13
CA TYR A 226 -6.28 -18.74 -18.25
C TYR A 226 -5.29 -17.68 -18.73
N SER A 227 -5.73 -16.43 -18.94
CA SER A 227 -4.85 -15.30 -19.27
C SER A 227 -5.35 -14.01 -18.62
N THR A 228 -4.44 -13.12 -18.25
CA THR A 228 -4.74 -11.72 -17.89
C THR A 228 -4.05 -10.78 -18.88
N VAL A 229 -4.62 -9.62 -19.19
CA VAL A 229 -4.02 -8.69 -20.18
C VAL A 229 -2.75 -8.02 -19.64
N ILE A 230 -2.74 -7.67 -18.36
CA ILE A 230 -1.59 -7.08 -17.65
C ILE A 230 -1.08 -8.10 -16.62
N GLN A 231 -0.58 -9.24 -17.11
CA GLN A 231 -0.31 -10.42 -16.29
C GLN A 231 0.96 -10.35 -15.44
N ASP A 232 1.92 -9.50 -15.82
CA ASP A 232 3.21 -9.39 -15.12
C ASP A 232 3.82 -7.99 -15.26
N TRP A 233 4.90 -7.76 -14.50
CA TRP A 233 5.66 -6.52 -14.51
C TRP A 233 6.18 -6.14 -15.89
N GLY A 234 6.46 -7.11 -16.77
CA GLY A 234 6.93 -6.87 -18.13
C GLY A 234 5.85 -6.29 -19.03
N SER A 235 4.64 -6.84 -18.96
CA SER A 235 3.45 -6.28 -19.64
C SER A 235 3.13 -4.88 -19.11
N SER A 236 3.10 -4.69 -17.79
CA SER A 236 2.84 -3.36 -17.20
C SER A 236 3.90 -2.33 -17.63
N LEU A 237 5.19 -2.68 -17.53
CA LEU A 237 6.28 -1.82 -18.00
C LEU A 237 6.14 -1.46 -19.48
N LEU A 238 5.73 -2.41 -20.33
CA LEU A 238 5.53 -2.16 -21.76
C LEU A 238 4.38 -1.17 -22.00
N PHE A 239 3.27 -1.24 -21.25
CA PHE A 239 2.22 -0.22 -21.32
C PHE A 239 2.76 1.15 -20.89
N CYS A 240 3.42 1.24 -19.73
CA CYS A 240 3.99 2.48 -19.22
C CYS A 240 4.96 3.13 -20.21
N GLN A 241 5.84 2.35 -20.84
CA GLN A 241 6.77 2.83 -21.87
C GLN A 241 6.06 3.34 -23.14
N LYS A 242 4.93 2.73 -23.53
CA LYS A 242 4.14 3.15 -24.70
C LYS A 242 3.24 4.36 -24.43
N LEU A 243 2.90 4.61 -23.17
CA LEU A 243 2.09 5.77 -22.76
C LEU A 243 2.96 7.03 -22.65
N GLY A 244 3.92 7.04 -21.74
CA GLY A 244 4.80 8.19 -21.53
C GLY A 244 5.27 8.38 -20.09
N PRO A 245 5.95 9.50 -19.79
CA PRO A 245 6.63 9.75 -18.50
C PRO A 245 5.69 9.92 -17.29
N LYS A 246 4.38 9.98 -17.51
CA LYS A 246 3.37 10.04 -16.42
C LYS A 246 2.86 8.65 -16.02
N ALA A 247 3.31 7.58 -16.70
CA ALA A 247 2.88 6.22 -16.45
C ALA A 247 4.02 5.41 -15.83
N ASP A 248 3.76 4.84 -14.66
CA ASP A 248 4.72 4.04 -13.89
C ASP A 248 4.05 2.74 -13.40
N VAL A 249 4.85 1.73 -13.08
CA VAL A 249 4.38 0.39 -12.68
C VAL A 249 4.09 0.37 -11.18
N LEU A 250 2.90 -0.10 -10.80
CA LEU A 250 2.58 -0.42 -9.41
C LEU A 250 2.87 -1.89 -9.13
N VAL A 251 3.54 -2.16 -8.01
CA VAL A 251 3.90 -3.52 -7.58
C VAL A 251 3.05 -3.92 -6.38
N ASP A 252 2.17 -4.90 -6.57
CA ASP A 252 1.50 -5.59 -5.48
C ASP A 252 2.26 -6.88 -5.10
N LEU A 253 2.48 -7.13 -3.82
CA LEU A 253 3.29 -8.27 -3.37
C LEU A 253 2.63 -9.64 -3.62
N GLY A 254 1.30 -9.74 -3.58
CA GLY A 254 0.50 -10.94 -3.83
C GLY A 254 0.34 -11.30 -5.31
N HIS A 255 0.60 -10.36 -6.22
CA HIS A 255 0.24 -10.46 -7.64
C HIS A 255 1.21 -11.24 -8.54
N HIS A 256 2.09 -12.06 -7.97
CA HIS A 256 3.16 -12.75 -8.68
C HIS A 256 2.91 -14.25 -8.81
N LEU A 257 3.47 -14.86 -9.87
CA LEU A 257 3.53 -16.32 -9.95
C LEU A 257 4.39 -16.92 -8.82
N PRO A 258 4.12 -18.16 -8.39
CA PRO A 258 4.88 -18.81 -7.32
C PRO A 258 6.40 -18.78 -7.57
N ASN A 259 7.16 -18.46 -6.51
CA ASN A 259 8.62 -18.37 -6.50
C ASN A 259 9.22 -17.23 -7.35
N ALA A 260 8.43 -16.27 -7.82
CA ALA A 260 8.98 -15.05 -8.41
C ALA A 260 9.92 -14.34 -7.41
N ASN A 261 11.08 -13.89 -7.90
CA ASN A 261 11.95 -13.01 -7.12
C ASN A 261 11.43 -11.57 -7.28
N ILE A 262 10.64 -11.12 -6.30
CA ILE A 262 9.97 -9.81 -6.32
C ILE A 262 11.00 -8.68 -6.15
N GLU A 263 11.96 -8.84 -5.25
CA GLU A 263 13.01 -7.85 -5.00
C GLU A 263 13.86 -7.56 -6.26
N GLN A 264 14.07 -8.54 -7.13
CA GLN A 264 14.71 -8.33 -8.44
C GLN A 264 13.82 -7.54 -9.41
N ILE A 265 12.51 -7.78 -9.42
CA ILE A 265 11.55 -7.00 -10.21
C ILE A 265 11.61 -5.53 -9.77
N VAL A 266 11.58 -5.29 -8.46
CA VAL A 266 11.71 -3.95 -7.86
C VAL A 266 13.00 -3.28 -8.27
N ALA A 267 14.15 -3.95 -8.12
CA ALA A 267 15.45 -3.42 -8.52
C ALA A 267 15.48 -3.01 -10.01
N THR A 268 14.85 -3.82 -10.88
CA THR A 268 14.76 -3.59 -12.32
C THR A 268 13.87 -2.39 -12.64
N LEU A 269 12.68 -2.29 -12.05
CA LEU A 269 11.77 -1.16 -12.26
C LEU A 269 12.37 0.16 -11.75
N MET A 270 13.11 0.13 -10.64
CA MET A 270 13.85 1.30 -10.15
C MET A 270 15.00 1.69 -11.07
N MET A 271 15.72 0.71 -11.66
CA MET A 271 16.77 0.98 -12.65
C MET A 271 16.20 1.66 -13.90
N GLU A 272 15.02 1.23 -14.37
CA GLU A 272 14.30 1.83 -15.50
C GLU A 272 13.61 3.16 -15.15
N GLY A 273 13.61 3.53 -13.86
CA GLY A 273 12.90 4.71 -13.36
C GLY A 273 11.38 4.64 -13.58
N ARG A 274 10.83 3.42 -13.51
CA ARG A 274 9.41 3.11 -13.79
C ARG A 274 8.69 2.45 -12.61
N LEU A 275 9.23 2.51 -11.40
CA LEU A 275 8.53 2.09 -10.19
C LEU A 275 7.67 3.27 -9.68
N ALA A 276 6.35 3.09 -9.65
CA ALA A 276 5.43 4.05 -9.04
C ALA A 276 5.45 3.96 -7.51
N GLY A 277 5.43 2.73 -7.00
CA GLY A 277 5.09 2.47 -5.61
C GLY A 277 4.69 1.02 -5.38
N PHE A 278 4.06 0.77 -4.23
CA PHE A 278 3.63 -0.56 -3.80
C PHE A 278 2.20 -0.59 -3.30
N HIS A 279 1.56 -1.72 -3.54
CA HIS A 279 0.54 -2.29 -2.70
C HIS A 279 1.20 -3.35 -1.80
N PHE A 280 1.26 -3.06 -0.50
CA PHE A 280 1.83 -3.95 0.51
C PHE A 280 0.75 -4.87 1.08
N ASN A 281 1.02 -6.17 1.00
CA ASN A 281 0.37 -7.27 1.72
C ASN A 281 1.40 -8.37 2.01
N ASP A 282 0.96 -9.50 2.52
CA ASP A 282 1.74 -10.74 2.50
C ASP A 282 0.88 -11.89 1.97
N SER A 283 1.54 -12.92 1.47
CA SER A 283 0.86 -14.08 0.92
C SER A 283 1.67 -15.36 0.99
N LYS A 284 0.96 -16.48 0.94
CA LYS A 284 1.51 -17.83 0.92
C LYS A 284 1.21 -18.55 -0.39
N TYR A 285 -0.01 -18.44 -0.92
CA TYR A 285 -0.49 -19.26 -2.03
C TYR A 285 -0.71 -18.44 -3.30
N GLY A 286 -1.50 -17.37 -3.23
CA GLY A 286 -1.79 -16.48 -4.33
C GLY A 286 -1.82 -15.05 -3.86
N ASP A 287 -2.84 -14.33 -4.33
CA ASP A 287 -3.18 -13.03 -3.79
C ASP A 287 -4.02 -13.20 -2.52
N ASP A 288 -3.35 -13.48 -1.40
CA ASP A 288 -4.01 -13.84 -0.15
C ASP A 288 -4.40 -12.61 0.70
N ASP A 289 -3.89 -11.42 0.34
CA ASP A 289 -4.21 -10.12 0.98
C ASP A 289 -4.03 -10.09 2.51
N LEU A 290 -2.98 -10.74 3.03
CA LEU A 290 -2.73 -10.86 4.47
C LEU A 290 -1.92 -9.67 5.02
N THR A 291 -1.87 -9.59 6.35
CA THR A 291 -1.02 -8.67 7.11
C THR A 291 0.40 -8.63 6.58
N VAL A 292 0.89 -7.43 6.30
CA VAL A 292 2.22 -7.20 5.73
C VAL A 292 3.30 -7.82 6.63
N GLY A 293 4.19 -8.62 6.03
CA GLY A 293 5.33 -9.24 6.72
C GLY A 293 4.99 -10.38 7.68
N ALA A 294 3.74 -10.85 7.76
CA ALA A 294 3.34 -11.92 8.67
C ALA A 294 3.77 -13.34 8.23
N ILE A 295 4.00 -13.56 6.94
CA ILE A 295 4.33 -14.87 6.34
C ILE A 295 5.79 -14.89 5.88
N ARG A 296 6.24 -13.84 5.18
CA ARG A 296 7.57 -13.76 4.56
C ARG A 296 8.32 -12.47 4.95
N PRO A 297 8.58 -12.23 6.24
CA PRO A 297 9.25 -10.99 6.70
C PRO A 297 10.63 -10.78 6.09
N TYR A 298 11.37 -11.85 5.78
CA TYR A 298 12.67 -11.73 5.12
C TYR A 298 12.55 -11.26 3.67
N GLN A 299 11.50 -11.65 2.94
CA GLN A 299 11.26 -11.16 1.58
C GLN A 299 10.92 -9.66 1.60
N LEU A 300 10.07 -9.23 2.54
CA LEU A 300 9.78 -7.80 2.74
C LEU A 300 11.06 -7.01 3.01
N PHE A 301 11.93 -7.50 3.91
CA PHE A 301 13.23 -6.90 4.15
C PHE A 301 14.11 -6.83 2.88
N LEU A 302 14.17 -7.89 2.08
CA LEU A 302 14.95 -7.91 0.84
C LEU A 302 14.40 -6.90 -0.21
N ILE A 303 13.09 -6.73 -0.27
CA ILE A 303 12.47 -5.68 -1.09
C ILE A 303 12.92 -4.30 -0.59
N PHE A 304 12.83 -4.03 0.72
CA PHE A 304 13.30 -2.77 1.29
C PHE A 304 14.81 -2.53 1.12
N VAL A 305 15.62 -3.59 1.05
CA VAL A 305 17.03 -3.48 0.69
C VAL A 305 17.20 -2.86 -0.69
N GLU A 306 16.45 -3.33 -1.70
CA GLU A 306 16.50 -2.76 -3.05
C GLU A 306 15.89 -1.36 -3.10
N LEU A 307 14.83 -1.08 -2.33
CA LEU A 307 14.22 0.26 -2.26
C LEU A 307 15.18 1.31 -1.70
N VAL A 308 15.82 1.03 -0.57
CA VAL A 308 16.79 1.96 0.06
C VAL A 308 17.94 2.26 -0.90
N GLU A 309 18.42 1.26 -1.63
CA GLU A 309 19.50 1.44 -2.59
C GLU A 309 19.03 2.20 -3.85
N GLY A 310 17.90 1.81 -4.42
CA GLY A 310 17.35 2.43 -5.61
C GLY A 310 16.97 3.89 -5.40
N MET A 311 16.43 4.26 -4.23
CA MET A 311 16.13 5.65 -3.87
C MET A 311 17.39 6.51 -3.82
N LYS A 312 18.46 5.99 -3.20
CA LYS A 312 19.78 6.65 -3.18
C LYS A 312 20.34 6.82 -4.59
N ARG A 313 20.32 5.76 -5.41
CA ARG A 313 20.79 5.78 -6.80
C ARG A 313 20.02 6.79 -7.66
N ALA A 314 18.71 6.88 -7.48
CA ALA A 314 17.85 7.83 -8.20
C ALA A 314 17.95 9.27 -7.67
N ASN A 315 18.60 9.48 -6.51
CA ASN A 315 18.58 10.74 -5.77
C ASN A 315 17.15 11.24 -5.53
N ARG A 316 16.27 10.33 -5.13
CA ARG A 316 14.85 10.59 -4.85
C ARG A 316 14.53 10.26 -3.40
N ALA A 317 13.75 11.12 -2.75
CA ALA A 317 13.25 10.87 -1.41
C ALA A 317 12.09 9.85 -1.44
N SER A 318 11.79 9.25 -0.29
CA SER A 318 10.75 8.22 -0.18
C SER A 318 9.35 8.73 -0.52
N ASP A 319 9.07 10.00 -0.28
CA ASP A 319 7.79 10.66 -0.58
C ASP A 319 7.52 10.85 -2.09
N THR A 320 8.49 10.49 -2.94
CA THR A 320 8.31 10.47 -4.41
C THR A 320 7.65 9.19 -4.93
N TYR A 321 7.49 8.17 -4.08
CA TYR A 321 6.86 6.90 -4.41
C TYR A 321 5.56 6.74 -3.62
N ALA A 322 4.60 6.01 -4.19
CA ALA A 322 3.33 5.74 -3.54
C ALA A 322 3.44 4.47 -2.67
N TRP A 323 3.42 4.61 -1.35
CA TRP A 323 3.41 3.47 -0.42
C TRP A 323 1.99 3.24 0.06
N MET A 324 1.34 2.19 -0.40
CA MET A 324 -0.03 1.86 -0.03
C MET A 324 -0.07 0.45 0.54
N ILE A 325 -0.96 0.21 1.50
CA ILE A 325 -1.40 -1.15 1.82
C ILE A 325 -2.52 -1.52 0.85
N ASP A 326 -2.59 -2.78 0.43
CA ASP A 326 -3.77 -3.36 -0.20
C ASP A 326 -4.01 -4.72 0.45
N ALA A 327 -5.09 -4.88 1.22
CA ALA A 327 -5.30 -6.06 2.05
C ALA A 327 -6.79 -6.30 2.35
N SER A 328 -7.11 -7.53 2.75
CA SER A 328 -8.45 -8.03 3.04
C SER A 328 -8.46 -8.71 4.41
N HIS A 329 -8.83 -7.96 5.43
CA HIS A 329 -8.79 -8.40 6.82
C HIS A 329 -10.00 -9.30 7.17
N ASN A 330 -9.86 -10.60 6.93
CA ASN A 330 -10.97 -11.55 7.02
C ASN A 330 -11.27 -12.04 8.45
N VAL A 331 -10.24 -12.10 9.32
CA VAL A 331 -10.32 -12.78 10.63
C VAL A 331 -9.74 -11.97 11.80
N LYS A 332 -9.32 -10.72 11.56
CA LYS A 332 -8.86 -9.79 12.59
C LYS A 332 -9.73 -8.55 12.61
N ASP A 333 -9.63 -7.77 13.69
CA ASP A 333 -10.05 -6.38 13.65
C ASP A 333 -9.22 -5.66 12.57
N PRO A 334 -9.84 -5.09 11.53
CA PRO A 334 -9.12 -4.45 10.44
C PRO A 334 -8.16 -3.34 10.90
N LEU A 335 -8.52 -2.59 11.94
CA LEU A 335 -7.67 -1.50 12.44
C LEU A 335 -6.44 -2.02 13.17
N GLU A 336 -6.57 -3.10 13.94
CA GLU A 336 -5.41 -3.75 14.56
C GLU A 336 -4.47 -4.34 13.50
N ASP A 337 -5.02 -4.94 12.44
CA ASP A 337 -4.22 -5.52 11.36
C ASP A 337 -3.45 -4.45 10.57
N LEU A 338 -4.09 -3.31 10.29
CA LEU A 338 -3.43 -2.16 9.68
C LEU A 338 -2.31 -1.58 10.57
N LEU A 339 -2.51 -1.50 11.89
CA LEU A 339 -1.43 -1.12 12.82
C LEU A 339 -0.24 -2.09 12.74
N GLN A 340 -0.50 -3.41 12.70
CA GLN A 340 0.54 -4.42 12.55
C GLN A 340 1.28 -4.28 11.21
N SER A 341 0.54 -4.07 10.13
CA SER A 341 1.08 -3.97 8.77
C SER A 341 1.98 -2.74 8.63
N VAL A 342 1.56 -1.57 9.14
CA VAL A 342 2.39 -0.36 9.13
C VAL A 342 3.65 -0.55 9.97
N GLU A 343 3.56 -1.15 11.16
CA GLU A 343 4.75 -1.44 11.98
C GLU A 343 5.72 -2.38 11.25
N ALA A 344 5.22 -3.42 10.57
CA ALA A 344 6.05 -4.36 9.81
C ALA A 344 6.80 -3.69 8.64
N ILE A 345 6.15 -2.75 7.94
CA ILE A 345 6.77 -1.93 6.89
C ILE A 345 7.92 -1.10 7.47
N LEU A 346 7.69 -0.39 8.58
CA LEU A 346 8.71 0.42 9.24
C LEU A 346 9.88 -0.43 9.78
N ILE A 347 9.59 -1.63 10.30
CA ILE A 347 10.63 -2.59 10.72
C ILE A 347 11.51 -3.00 9.52
N ALA A 348 10.89 -3.37 8.39
CA ALA A 348 11.64 -3.77 7.21
C ALA A 348 12.51 -2.62 6.65
N GLN A 349 11.97 -1.39 6.65
CA GLN A 349 12.72 -0.19 6.29
C GLN A 349 13.91 0.04 7.24
N ALA A 350 13.67 -0.01 8.56
CA ALA A 350 14.70 0.19 9.56
C ALA A 350 15.82 -0.86 9.42
N GLN A 351 15.48 -2.13 9.24
CA GLN A 351 16.45 -3.21 8.99
C GLN A 351 17.27 -2.95 7.72
N ALA A 352 16.62 -2.55 6.63
CA ALA A 352 17.31 -2.26 5.36
C ALA A 352 18.28 -1.07 5.50
N LEU A 353 17.96 -0.09 6.33
CA LEU A 353 18.84 1.05 6.66
C LEU A 353 20.07 0.65 7.47
N LEU A 354 20.07 -0.52 8.14
CA LEU A 354 21.24 -1.04 8.85
C LEU A 354 22.27 -1.72 7.96
N VAL A 355 21.95 -1.97 6.68
CA VAL A 355 22.86 -2.73 5.81
C VAL A 355 24.12 -1.92 5.49
N ASP A 356 25.28 -2.48 5.84
CA ASP A 356 26.59 -1.94 5.45
C ASP A 356 26.83 -2.15 3.94
N ARG A 357 26.35 -1.19 3.15
CA ARG A 357 26.43 -1.22 1.67
C ARG A 357 27.86 -1.29 1.16
N LYS A 358 28.80 -0.60 1.81
CA LYS A 358 30.21 -0.60 1.35
C LYS A 358 30.81 -1.98 1.49
N LYS A 359 30.62 -2.64 2.64
CA LYS A 359 31.08 -4.02 2.84
C LYS A 359 30.33 -5.01 1.95
N LEU A 360 29.04 -4.79 1.72
CA LEU A 360 28.25 -5.65 0.84
C LEU A 360 28.76 -5.60 -0.60
N GLU A 361 29.05 -4.40 -1.12
CA GLU A 361 29.62 -4.24 -2.46
C GLU A 361 31.03 -4.80 -2.57
N GLN A 362 31.86 -4.65 -1.53
CA GLN A 362 33.16 -5.30 -1.48
C GLN A 362 33.03 -6.83 -1.57
N ALA A 363 32.18 -7.44 -0.73
CA ALA A 363 31.95 -8.88 -0.74
C ALA A 363 31.42 -9.37 -2.10
N ARG A 364 30.53 -8.60 -2.75
CA ARG A 364 30.03 -8.88 -4.11
C ARG A 364 31.16 -8.88 -5.14
N ASN A 365 32.03 -7.86 -5.13
CA ASN A 365 33.15 -7.72 -6.06
C ASN A 365 34.22 -8.80 -5.87
N GLU A 366 34.38 -9.33 -4.65
CA GLU A 366 35.29 -10.42 -4.32
C GLU A 366 34.64 -11.81 -4.49
N ASN A 367 33.37 -11.88 -4.88
CA ASN A 367 32.55 -13.09 -4.90
C ASN A 367 32.49 -13.84 -3.55
N ASP A 368 32.64 -13.13 -2.43
CA ASP A 368 32.46 -13.70 -1.08
C ASP A 368 30.97 -13.80 -0.74
N VAL A 369 30.36 -14.89 -1.23
CA VAL A 369 28.93 -15.18 -1.04
C VAL A 369 28.56 -15.33 0.44
N VAL A 370 29.47 -15.86 1.26
CA VAL A 370 29.22 -16.09 2.70
C VAL A 370 29.15 -14.75 3.43
N LEU A 371 30.11 -13.86 3.18
CA LEU A 371 30.11 -12.53 3.78
C LEU A 371 28.92 -11.69 3.30
N ALA A 372 28.62 -11.72 2.00
CA ALA A 372 27.47 -10.99 1.44
C ALA A 372 26.15 -11.41 2.11
N GLN A 373 25.94 -12.71 2.31
CA GLN A 373 24.77 -13.23 3.02
C GLN A 373 24.79 -12.80 4.50
N GLN A 374 25.93 -12.90 5.17
CA GLN A 374 26.04 -12.58 6.59
C GLN A 374 25.71 -11.10 6.88
N ILE A 375 26.11 -10.19 6.00
CA ILE A 375 25.80 -8.76 6.12
C ILE A 375 24.29 -8.53 6.13
N LEU A 376 23.55 -9.11 5.18
CA LEU A 376 22.10 -8.98 5.12
C LEU A 376 21.40 -9.66 6.31
N GLN A 377 21.85 -10.86 6.68
CA GLN A 377 21.29 -11.60 7.80
C GLN A 377 21.49 -10.88 9.15
N ASN A 378 22.64 -10.24 9.35
CA ASN A 378 22.90 -9.46 10.56
C ASN A 378 21.96 -8.26 10.68
N ALA A 379 21.75 -7.53 9.59
CA ALA A 379 20.80 -6.42 9.55
C ALA A 379 19.36 -6.90 9.84
N PHE A 380 18.91 -7.94 9.15
CA PHE A 380 17.56 -8.51 9.34
C PHE A 380 17.30 -9.04 10.75
N ARG A 381 18.30 -9.68 11.38
CA ARG A 381 18.14 -10.27 12.72
C ARG A 381 18.28 -9.26 13.85
N THR A 382 18.61 -8.01 13.55
CA THR A 382 18.65 -6.94 14.54
C THR A 382 17.21 -6.56 14.93
N ASP A 383 16.92 -6.55 16.23
CA ASP A 383 15.64 -6.07 16.73
C ASP A 383 15.59 -4.54 16.67
N VAL A 384 14.96 -4.03 15.61
CA VAL A 384 14.85 -2.58 15.33
C VAL A 384 13.58 -1.95 15.91
N ARG A 385 12.74 -2.70 16.62
CA ARG A 385 11.50 -2.15 17.21
C ARG A 385 11.75 -0.91 18.09
N PRO A 386 12.85 -0.80 18.86
CA PRO A 386 13.14 0.44 19.59
C PRO A 386 13.31 1.67 18.69
N LEU A 387 13.82 1.53 17.46
CA LEU A 387 13.92 2.65 16.50
C LEU A 387 12.54 3.09 16.00
N VAL A 388 11.70 2.11 15.62
CA VAL A 388 10.34 2.35 15.12
C VAL A 388 9.48 3.00 16.20
N ARG A 389 9.51 2.48 17.42
CA ARG A 389 8.77 3.03 18.57
C ARG A 389 9.25 4.42 18.96
N GLU A 390 10.55 4.68 18.88
CA GLU A 390 11.07 6.02 19.15
C GLU A 390 10.62 7.03 18.09
N ALA A 391 10.57 6.64 16.81
CA ALA A 391 10.02 7.48 15.75
C ALA A 391 8.53 7.81 15.99
N MET A 392 7.73 6.81 16.36
CA MET A 392 6.32 7.00 16.72
C MET A 392 6.19 7.98 17.90
N ARG A 393 6.94 7.75 18.99
CA ARG A 393 6.87 8.58 20.21
C ARG A 393 7.28 10.03 19.95
N LEU A 394 8.38 10.26 19.22
CA LEU A 394 8.85 11.60 18.88
C LEU A 394 7.86 12.35 17.97
N SER A 395 7.13 11.62 17.13
CA SER A 395 6.07 12.16 16.29
C SER A 395 4.72 12.35 17.01
N GLY A 396 4.63 12.05 18.32
CA GLY A 396 3.42 12.19 19.13
C GLY A 396 2.53 10.94 19.21
N GLY A 397 2.95 9.82 18.62
CA GLY A 397 2.23 8.54 18.64
C GLY A 397 2.51 7.66 19.85
N SER A 398 1.92 6.47 19.86
CA SER A 398 2.03 5.48 20.93
C SER A 398 3.27 4.59 20.76
N LEU A 399 3.95 4.29 21.88
CA LEU A 399 5.01 3.28 21.96
C LEU A 399 4.49 1.85 21.77
N ASP A 400 3.18 1.63 21.98
CA ASP A 400 2.49 0.36 21.75
C ASP A 400 1.06 0.65 21.23
N PRO A 401 0.91 0.88 19.91
CA PRO A 401 -0.37 1.26 19.30
C PRO A 401 -1.52 0.29 19.61
N ILE A 402 -1.26 -1.02 19.53
CA ILE A 402 -2.27 -2.06 19.74
C ILE A 402 -2.67 -2.14 21.22
N ALA A 403 -1.70 -2.07 22.15
CA ALA A 403 -2.02 -2.07 23.56
C ALA A 403 -2.87 -0.86 23.94
N LEU A 404 -2.57 0.32 23.39
CA LEU A 404 -3.38 1.52 23.62
C LEU A 404 -4.78 1.41 23.02
N TYR A 405 -4.88 0.98 21.75
CA TYR A 405 -6.16 0.73 21.07
C TYR A 405 -7.08 -0.17 21.91
N ARG A 406 -6.52 -1.27 22.44
CA ARG A 406 -7.26 -2.20 23.29
C ARG A 406 -7.57 -1.64 24.67
N HIS A 407 -6.63 -0.93 25.29
CA HIS A 407 -6.81 -0.33 26.62
C HIS A 407 -7.95 0.69 26.62
N LEU A 408 -8.05 1.50 25.57
CA LEU A 408 -9.14 2.46 25.39
C LEU A 408 -10.45 1.82 24.95
N GLY A 409 -10.44 0.52 24.59
CA GLY A 409 -11.65 -0.17 24.13
C GLY A 409 -12.22 0.41 22.83
N VAL A 410 -11.37 0.94 21.95
CA VAL A 410 -11.77 1.67 20.73
C VAL A 410 -12.84 0.92 19.93
N ARG A 411 -12.65 -0.38 19.66
CA ARG A 411 -13.63 -1.20 18.92
C ARG A 411 -15.01 -1.22 19.60
N ASN A 412 -15.07 -1.23 20.93
CA ASN A 412 -16.33 -1.19 21.66
C ASN A 412 -17.01 0.18 21.53
N GLU A 413 -16.23 1.26 21.51
CA GLU A 413 -16.77 2.61 21.27
C GLU A 413 -17.32 2.74 19.84
N LEU A 414 -16.56 2.28 18.84
CA LEU A 414 -17.03 2.24 17.44
C LEU A 414 -18.29 1.37 17.28
N LEU A 415 -18.37 0.25 18.01
CA LEU A 415 -19.58 -0.58 18.07
C LEU A 415 -20.78 0.20 18.65
N ASN A 416 -20.57 1.00 19.70
CA ASN A 416 -21.64 1.80 20.31
C ASN A 416 -22.11 2.93 19.38
N GLU A 417 -21.18 3.55 18.64
CA GLU A 417 -21.47 4.63 17.69
C GLU A 417 -22.16 4.14 16.41
N ARG A 418 -21.69 3.02 15.86
CA ARG A 418 -22.07 2.56 14.51
C ARG A 418 -23.04 1.37 14.52
N GLY A 419 -22.97 0.53 15.56
CA GLY A 419 -23.82 -0.65 15.74
C GLY A 419 -23.17 -1.97 15.30
N LYS A 420 -23.92 -3.05 15.47
CA LYS A 420 -23.44 -4.44 15.28
C LYS A 420 -23.61 -4.98 13.84
N LEU A 421 -24.56 -4.44 13.09
CA LEU A 421 -24.94 -4.94 11.75
C LEU A 421 -24.52 -3.97 10.64
N THR A 422 -23.34 -3.34 10.78
CA THR A 422 -22.80 -2.43 9.78
C THR A 422 -21.85 -3.16 8.85
N VAL A 423 -21.85 -2.73 7.60
CA VAL A 423 -20.97 -3.25 6.54
C VAL A 423 -20.27 -2.06 5.90
N ALA A 424 -18.96 -2.16 5.75
CA ALA A 424 -18.20 -1.13 5.04
C ALA A 424 -18.61 -1.00 3.57
N THR A 425 -18.67 0.24 3.08
CA THR A 425 -18.99 0.48 1.67
C THR A 425 -17.90 -0.12 0.77
N GLY A 426 -18.32 -0.78 -0.31
CA GLY A 426 -17.43 -1.38 -1.30
C GLY A 426 -17.09 -2.87 -1.08
N LEU A 427 -17.57 -3.48 0.01
CA LEU A 427 -17.33 -4.89 0.35
C LEU A 427 -18.59 -5.76 0.27
#